data_AF-A7AUY6-F1
#
_entry.id   AF-A7AUY6-F1
#
_cell.length_a   1.000
_cell.length_b   1.000
_cell.length_c   1.000
_cell.angle_alpha   90.00
_cell.angle_beta   90.00
_cell.angle_gamma   90.00
#
_symmetry.space_group_name_H-M   'P 1'
#
loop_
_entity.id
_entity.type
_entity.pdbx_description
1 polymer ?
#
loop_
_entity_poly.entity_id
_entity_poly.type
_entity_poly.pdbx_seq_one_letter_code
_entity_poly.pdbx_strand_id
1 'polypeptide(L)'
;MKPPSIEHIDFLRSAVVDTYTHELVGNALLVGKRLDGRTSIQPRKIHVEQLANPGNVIVSLGDTIVFVAVSSEIVPPNVEHPTEGIVTFSVELSPMCSLNYEPGKASDVEQEISYAIEKIYKDSGIIDVESLCIVSRKHVWCLRVNIHILQNDGNLLDATNIAVFKALMSYRKPDTQLNGDGMRLDLDANYSSTLK
;
A
#
# COMPACT_ATOMS: atom_id res chain seq x y z
N MET A 1 20.55 -35.86 -12.95
CA MET A 1 19.19 -35.56 -12.44
C MET A 1 18.61 -34.46 -13.32
N LYS A 2 17.53 -34.73 -14.05
CA LYS A 2 16.83 -33.71 -14.84
C LYS A 2 16.07 -32.83 -13.84
N PRO A 3 16.12 -31.48 -13.92
CA PRO A 3 15.31 -30.64 -13.06
C PRO A 3 13.83 -31.02 -13.23
N PRO A 4 13.04 -31.11 -12.15
CA PRO A 4 11.63 -31.45 -12.26
C PRO A 4 10.92 -30.47 -13.20
N SER A 5 10.07 -30.99 -14.09
CA SER A 5 9.24 -30.18 -14.99
C SER A 5 8.25 -29.34 -14.18
N ILE A 6 7.94 -28.15 -14.70
CA ILE A 6 7.14 -27.11 -14.03
C ILE A 6 5.76 -27.60 -13.55
N GLU A 7 5.21 -28.64 -14.18
CA GLU A 7 3.93 -29.28 -13.80
C GLU A 7 4.00 -30.00 -12.42
N HIS A 8 5.17 -30.46 -11.97
CA HIS A 8 5.32 -31.03 -10.63
C HIS A 8 5.28 -29.97 -9.50
N ILE A 9 5.24 -28.67 -9.87
CA ILE A 9 5.20 -27.54 -8.93
C ILE A 9 3.75 -27.05 -8.74
N ASP A 10 2.76 -27.66 -9.40
CA ASP A 10 1.36 -27.25 -9.32
C ASP A 10 0.76 -27.33 -7.90
N PHE A 11 1.33 -28.15 -7.01
CA PHE A 11 0.97 -28.15 -5.59
C PHE A 11 1.27 -26.81 -4.88
N LEU A 12 2.28 -26.06 -5.34
CA LEU A 12 2.58 -24.72 -4.81
C LEU A 12 1.71 -23.62 -5.43
N ARG A 13 1.01 -23.91 -6.54
CA ARG A 13 0.13 -22.97 -7.27
C ARG A 13 -1.31 -22.93 -6.77
N SER A 14 -1.67 -23.79 -5.83
CA SER A 14 -2.95 -23.65 -5.14
C SER A 14 -2.83 -24.22 -3.74
N ALA A 15 -3.10 -23.38 -2.74
CA ALA A 15 -3.33 -23.86 -1.38
C ALA A 15 -4.69 -24.58 -1.36
N VAL A 16 -4.75 -25.78 -1.95
CA VAL A 16 -5.91 -26.66 -1.78
C VAL A 16 -5.87 -27.09 -0.31
N VAL A 17 -6.72 -26.46 0.49
CA VAL A 17 -6.90 -26.83 1.89
C VAL A 17 -7.47 -28.24 1.92
N ASP A 18 -6.84 -29.12 2.70
CA ASP A 18 -7.35 -30.46 2.91
C ASP A 18 -8.67 -30.41 3.69
N THR A 19 -9.60 -31.32 3.37
CA THR A 19 -10.92 -31.39 3.99
C THR A 19 -10.84 -31.46 5.53
N TYR A 20 -9.81 -32.12 6.06
CA TYR A 20 -9.63 -32.28 7.50
C TYR A 20 -9.25 -30.96 8.18
N THR A 21 -8.34 -30.17 7.62
CA THR A 21 -8.03 -28.82 8.13
C THR A 21 -9.27 -27.93 8.16
N HIS A 22 -10.10 -27.99 7.12
CA HIS A 22 -11.34 -27.20 7.09
C HIS A 22 -12.32 -27.61 8.22
N GLU A 23 -12.55 -28.91 8.40
CA GLU A 23 -13.39 -29.44 9.49
C GLU A 23 -12.83 -29.12 10.88
N LEU A 24 -11.51 -29.25 11.06
CA LEU A 24 -10.83 -28.96 12.31
C LEU A 24 -10.98 -27.49 12.70
N VAL A 25 -10.76 -26.57 11.76
CA VAL A 25 -10.94 -25.13 12.00
C VAL A 25 -12.40 -24.80 12.31
N GLY A 26 -13.34 -25.37 11.56
CA GLY A 26 -14.78 -25.20 11.81
C GLY A 26 -15.17 -25.63 13.23
N ASN A 27 -14.74 -26.83 13.65
CA ASN A 27 -15.00 -27.36 14.99
C ASN A 27 -14.34 -26.52 16.09
N ALA A 28 -13.12 -26.01 15.87
CA ALA A 28 -12.45 -25.14 16.84
C ALA A 28 -13.19 -23.81 17.03
N LEU A 29 -13.71 -23.21 15.95
CA LEU A 29 -14.48 -21.97 15.99
C LEU A 29 -15.82 -22.13 16.72
N LEU A 30 -16.48 -23.29 16.62
CA LEU A 30 -17.70 -23.57 17.40
C LEU A 30 -17.45 -23.56 18.91
N VAL A 31 -16.25 -23.95 19.34
CA VAL A 31 -15.81 -23.91 20.74
C VAL A 31 -15.24 -22.52 21.11
N GLY A 32 -15.25 -21.56 20.17
CA GLY A 32 -14.74 -20.21 20.38
C GLY A 32 -13.20 -20.15 20.47
N LYS A 33 -12.50 -21.17 19.96
CA LYS A 33 -11.03 -21.22 19.94
C LYS A 33 -10.51 -20.98 18.53
N ARG A 34 -9.53 -20.09 18.43
CA ARG A 34 -8.78 -19.84 17.18
C ARG A 34 -7.48 -20.66 17.17
N LEU A 35 -6.97 -20.95 15.98
CA LEU A 35 -5.72 -21.71 15.78
C LEU A 35 -4.49 -21.03 16.41
N ASP A 36 -4.48 -19.71 16.42
CA ASP A 36 -3.41 -18.87 16.97
C ASP A 36 -3.55 -18.61 18.48
N GLY A 37 -4.55 -19.22 19.13
CA GLY A 37 -4.82 -19.06 20.56
C GLY A 37 -5.44 -17.72 20.97
N ARG A 38 -5.77 -16.85 20.02
CA ARG A 38 -6.43 -15.56 20.29
C ARG A 38 -7.91 -15.73 20.58
N THR A 39 -8.49 -14.78 21.32
CA THR A 39 -9.95 -14.65 21.47
C THR A 39 -10.59 -14.18 20.16
N SER A 40 -11.87 -14.45 19.95
CA SER A 40 -12.61 -14.07 18.72
C SER A 40 -12.55 -12.58 18.35
N ILE A 41 -12.39 -11.69 19.34
CA ILE A 41 -12.37 -10.22 19.16
C ILE A 41 -10.94 -9.66 19.22
N GLN A 42 -9.95 -10.47 19.59
CA GLN A 42 -8.60 -10.00 19.84
C GLN A 42 -7.85 -9.72 18.52
N PRO A 43 -7.40 -8.48 18.27
CA PRO A 43 -6.65 -8.15 17.06
C PRO A 43 -5.26 -8.80 17.09
N ARG A 44 -4.62 -8.91 15.91
CA ARG A 44 -3.20 -9.25 15.84
C ARG A 44 -2.37 -8.10 16.38
N LYS A 45 -1.15 -8.42 16.84
CA LYS A 45 -0.18 -7.39 17.21
C LYS A 45 0.18 -6.59 15.96
N ILE A 46 0.08 -5.27 16.06
CA ILE A 46 0.47 -4.33 15.02
C ILE A 46 1.88 -3.83 15.33
N HIS A 47 2.77 -3.90 14.36
CA HIS A 47 4.08 -3.26 14.40
C HIS A 47 4.18 -2.25 13.27
N VAL A 48 4.74 -1.09 13.56
CA VAL A 48 4.88 0.00 12.59
C VAL A 48 6.32 0.49 12.63
N GLU A 49 7.02 0.32 11.52
CA GLU A 49 8.39 0.79 11.33
C GLU A 49 8.40 1.91 10.31
N GLN A 50 8.90 3.07 10.73
CA GLN A 50 9.15 4.17 9.82
C GLN A 50 10.61 4.10 9.36
N LEU A 51 10.83 4.15 8.05
CA LEU A 51 12.16 4.13 7.48
C LEU A 51 12.80 5.54 7.50
N ALA A 52 14.09 5.62 7.15
CA ALA A 52 14.86 6.86 7.19
C ALA A 52 14.25 7.96 6.30
N ASN A 53 13.69 7.60 5.15
CA ASN A 53 13.06 8.54 4.25
C ASN A 53 11.60 8.81 4.69
N PRO A 54 11.20 10.08 4.87
CA PRO A 54 9.83 10.42 5.27
C PRO A 54 8.84 9.93 4.22
N GLY A 55 7.75 9.31 4.66
CA GLY A 55 6.74 8.73 3.78
C GLY A 55 6.96 7.25 3.41
N ASN A 56 8.07 6.66 3.86
CA ASN A 56 8.33 5.22 3.72
C ASN A 56 8.05 4.50 5.04
N VAL A 57 7.09 3.57 5.03
CA VAL A 57 6.63 2.86 6.24
C VAL A 57 6.44 1.39 5.93
N ILE A 58 6.87 0.54 6.87
CA ILE A 58 6.56 -0.89 6.89
C ILE A 58 5.60 -1.14 8.05
N VAL A 59 4.48 -1.79 7.79
CA VAL A 59 3.54 -2.23 8.83
C VAL A 59 3.46 -3.74 8.81
N SER A 60 3.57 -4.35 9.98
CA SER A 60 3.23 -5.75 10.18
C SER A 60 1.98 -5.90 11.04
N LEU A 61 1.07 -6.75 10.59
CA LEU A 61 -0.13 -7.17 11.32
C LEU A 61 -0.03 -8.68 11.55
N GLY A 62 0.64 -9.07 12.63
CA GLY A 62 1.15 -10.44 12.75
C GLY A 62 2.15 -10.72 11.64
N ASP A 63 1.86 -11.73 10.81
CA ASP A 63 2.73 -12.17 9.71
C ASP A 63 2.38 -11.50 8.36
N THR A 64 1.31 -10.69 8.30
CA THR A 64 1.00 -9.86 7.14
C THR A 64 1.89 -8.62 7.15
N ILE A 65 2.68 -8.42 6.09
CA ILE A 65 3.64 -7.30 6.00
C ILE A 65 3.33 -6.48 4.76
N VAL A 66 3.15 -5.17 4.95
CA VAL A 66 2.89 -4.20 3.89
C VAL A 66 3.92 -3.08 3.97
N PHE A 67 4.52 -2.78 2.84
CA PHE A 67 5.41 -1.64 2.66
C PHE A 67 4.70 -0.57 1.84
N VAL A 68 4.76 0.68 2.30
CA VAL A 68 4.20 1.83 1.58
C VAL A 68 5.27 2.88 1.41
N ALA A 69 5.36 3.41 0.20
CA ALA A 69 6.23 4.53 -0.16
C ALA A 69 5.41 5.64 -0.82
N VAL A 70 5.55 6.86 -0.30
CA VAL A 70 4.90 8.05 -0.85
C VAL A 70 5.93 8.89 -1.60
N SER A 71 5.67 9.15 -2.87
CA SER A 71 6.43 10.08 -3.69
C SER A 71 5.56 11.21 -4.20
N SER A 72 6.20 12.31 -4.59
CA SER A 72 5.51 13.50 -5.09
C SER A 72 6.21 14.08 -6.29
N GLU A 73 5.44 14.51 -7.25
CA GLU A 73 5.91 15.18 -8.47
C GLU A 73 5.03 16.38 -8.79
N ILE A 74 5.55 17.33 -9.56
CA ILE A 74 4.78 18.49 -10.02
C ILE A 74 4.26 18.20 -11.42
N VAL A 75 2.94 18.27 -11.58
CA VAL A 75 2.22 17.93 -12.81
C VAL A 75 1.24 19.06 -13.11
N PRO A 76 0.89 19.33 -14.39
CA PRO A 76 -0.26 20.18 -14.70
C PRO A 76 -1.55 19.60 -14.11
N PRO A 77 -2.45 20.44 -13.56
CA PRO A 77 -3.72 19.97 -13.01
C PRO A 77 -4.67 19.44 -14.08
N ASN A 78 -5.68 18.70 -13.64
CA ASN A 78 -6.81 18.34 -14.49
C ASN A 78 -7.59 19.57 -14.96
N VAL A 79 -8.17 19.48 -16.16
CA VAL A 79 -8.93 20.58 -16.77
C VAL A 79 -10.22 20.86 -16.00
N GLU A 80 -10.84 19.83 -15.46
CA GLU A 80 -12.10 19.93 -14.69
C GLU A 80 -11.88 20.55 -13.30
N HIS A 81 -10.77 20.21 -12.65
CA HIS A 81 -10.44 20.65 -11.28
C HIS A 81 -9.07 21.35 -11.24
N PRO A 82 -8.97 22.62 -11.67
CA PRO A 82 -7.70 23.31 -11.80
C PRO A 82 -7.09 23.83 -10.49
N THR A 83 -7.81 23.72 -9.38
CA THR A 83 -7.42 24.17 -8.04
C THR A 83 -7.06 23.01 -7.10
N GLU A 84 -7.15 21.77 -7.57
CA GLU A 84 -6.92 20.58 -6.77
C GLU A 84 -5.65 19.87 -7.24
N GLY A 85 -4.90 19.33 -6.28
CA GLY A 85 -3.82 18.38 -6.55
C GLY A 85 -4.34 16.99 -6.88
N ILE A 86 -3.42 16.13 -7.29
CA ILE A 86 -3.74 14.76 -7.72
C ILE A 86 -3.19 13.79 -6.69
N VAL A 87 -3.99 12.79 -6.30
CA VAL A 87 -3.53 11.67 -5.47
C VAL A 87 -3.84 10.38 -6.19
N THR A 88 -2.82 9.53 -6.34
CA THR A 88 -2.90 8.23 -7.00
C THR A 88 -2.42 7.15 -6.06
N PHE A 89 -3.16 6.04 -6.01
CA PHE A 89 -2.81 4.87 -5.23
C PHE A 89 -2.46 3.74 -6.18
N SER A 90 -1.35 3.06 -5.92
CA SER A 90 -0.94 1.88 -6.68
C SER A 90 -0.72 0.75 -5.69
N VAL A 91 -1.39 -0.38 -5.91
CA VAL A 91 -1.24 -1.59 -5.09
C VAL A 91 -0.59 -2.67 -5.94
N GLU A 92 0.49 -3.23 -5.42
CA GLU A 92 1.22 -4.34 -6.01
C GLU A 92 1.38 -5.46 -4.97
N LEU A 93 0.91 -6.65 -5.31
CA LEU A 93 1.16 -7.90 -4.62
C LEU A 93 2.42 -8.52 -5.21
N SER A 94 3.46 -8.60 -4.40
CA SER A 94 4.70 -9.25 -4.80
C SER A 94 4.48 -10.77 -4.94
N PRO A 95 5.10 -11.43 -5.94
CA PRO A 95 5.18 -12.89 -6.01
C PRO A 95 5.80 -13.55 -4.76
N MET A 96 6.45 -12.76 -3.89
CA MET A 96 6.91 -13.19 -2.58
C MET A 96 5.76 -13.62 -1.65
N CYS A 97 4.54 -13.10 -1.85
CA CYS A 97 3.37 -13.47 -1.05
C CYS A 97 2.86 -14.87 -1.37
N SER A 98 2.86 -15.24 -2.65
CA SER A 98 2.41 -16.54 -3.17
C SER A 98 2.81 -16.67 -4.63
N LEU A 99 3.09 -17.90 -5.07
CA LEU A 99 3.36 -18.23 -6.48
C LEU A 99 2.16 -17.97 -7.39
N ASN A 100 0.98 -17.74 -6.82
CA ASN A 100 -0.25 -17.45 -7.56
C ASN A 100 -0.28 -16.01 -8.09
N TYR A 101 0.55 -15.13 -7.54
CA TYR A 101 0.66 -13.75 -7.97
C TYR A 101 1.75 -13.66 -9.03
N GLU A 102 1.34 -13.33 -10.26
CA GLU A 102 2.25 -13.13 -11.38
C GLU A 102 2.56 -11.63 -11.51
N PRO A 103 3.85 -11.24 -11.58
CA PRO A 103 4.20 -9.84 -11.68
C PRO A 103 3.67 -9.25 -12.99
N GLY A 104 2.97 -8.11 -12.89
CA GLY A 104 2.38 -7.41 -14.03
C GLY A 104 0.96 -7.82 -14.41
N LYS A 105 0.41 -8.89 -13.82
CA LYS A 105 -1.01 -9.22 -13.92
C LYS A 105 -1.71 -8.82 -12.63
N ALA A 106 -2.58 -7.82 -12.72
CA ALA A 106 -3.42 -7.42 -11.59
C ALA A 106 -4.33 -8.59 -11.17
N SER A 107 -4.13 -9.08 -9.96
CA SER A 107 -4.99 -10.03 -9.26
C SER A 107 -6.29 -9.34 -8.84
N ASP A 108 -7.39 -10.10 -8.77
CA ASP A 108 -8.67 -9.60 -8.28
C ASP A 108 -8.53 -8.97 -6.89
N VAL A 109 -7.68 -9.55 -6.03
CA VAL A 109 -7.39 -9.02 -4.68
C VAL A 109 -6.70 -7.66 -4.73
N GLU A 110 -5.77 -7.44 -5.66
CA GLU A 110 -5.11 -6.13 -5.84
C GLU A 110 -6.12 -5.07 -6.25
N GLN A 111 -7.02 -5.41 -7.19
CA GLN A 111 -8.05 -4.50 -7.68
C GLN A 111 -9.06 -4.15 -6.59
N GLU A 112 -9.50 -5.13 -5.80
CA GLU A 112 -10.41 -4.91 -4.67
C GLU A 112 -9.80 -3.99 -3.61
N ILE A 113 -8.53 -4.24 -3.24
CA ILE A 113 -7.83 -3.40 -2.25
C ILE A 113 -7.62 -2.00 -2.83
N SER A 114 -7.16 -1.88 -4.08
CA SER A 114 -6.95 -0.59 -4.73
C SER A 114 -8.24 0.23 -4.75
N TYR A 115 -9.36 -0.36 -5.19
CA TYR A 115 -10.65 0.30 -5.20
C TYR A 115 -11.11 0.73 -3.79
N ALA A 116 -10.97 -0.15 -2.80
CA ALA A 116 -11.35 0.16 -1.42
C ALA A 116 -10.52 1.31 -0.84
N ILE A 117 -9.20 1.31 -1.04
CA ILE A 117 -8.31 2.39 -0.60
C ILE A 117 -8.65 3.70 -1.33
N GLU A 118 -8.78 3.67 -2.65
CA GLU A 118 -9.14 4.88 -3.40
C GLU A 118 -10.44 5.50 -2.89
N LYS A 119 -11.47 4.66 -2.67
CA LYS A 119 -12.75 5.11 -2.14
C LYS A 119 -12.62 5.70 -0.74
N ILE A 120 -11.92 5.02 0.16
CA ILE A 120 -11.73 5.51 1.54
C ILE A 120 -11.06 6.87 1.54
N TYR A 121 -9.97 7.06 0.80
CA TYR A 121 -9.20 8.31 0.88
C TYR A 121 -9.79 9.45 0.05
N LYS A 122 -10.45 9.16 -1.09
CA LYS A 122 -11.11 10.19 -1.91
C LYS A 122 -12.45 10.64 -1.30
N ASP A 123 -13.29 9.71 -0.83
CA ASP A 123 -14.62 10.05 -0.31
C ASP A 123 -14.57 10.69 1.09
N SER A 124 -13.55 10.36 1.90
CA SER A 124 -13.46 10.84 3.28
C SER A 124 -12.91 12.25 3.43
N GLY A 125 -12.29 12.81 2.39
CA GLY A 125 -11.59 14.09 2.49
C GLY A 125 -10.43 14.08 3.49
N ILE A 126 -9.82 12.91 3.79
CA ILE A 126 -8.67 12.80 4.70
C ILE A 126 -7.46 13.60 4.19
N ILE A 127 -7.31 13.73 2.87
CA ILE A 127 -6.23 14.48 2.22
C ILE A 127 -6.80 15.79 1.69
N ASP A 128 -6.23 16.90 2.14
CA ASP A 128 -6.56 18.23 1.61
C ASP A 128 -5.89 18.42 0.23
N VAL A 129 -6.66 18.13 -0.82
CA VAL A 129 -6.21 18.26 -2.22
C VAL A 129 -6.06 19.72 -2.67
N GLU A 130 -6.71 20.68 -2.03
CA GLU A 130 -6.57 22.09 -2.39
C GLU A 130 -5.21 22.64 -1.93
N SER A 131 -4.73 22.19 -0.76
CA SER A 131 -3.40 22.53 -0.24
C SER A 131 -2.23 22.07 -1.12
N LEU A 132 -2.50 21.14 -2.04
CA LEU A 132 -1.53 20.60 -3.00
C LEU A 132 -1.39 21.48 -4.25
N CYS A 133 -2.26 22.48 -4.43
CA CYS A 133 -2.16 23.41 -5.55
C CYS A 133 -1.08 24.46 -5.32
N ILE A 134 -0.20 24.64 -6.31
CA ILE A 134 0.91 25.60 -6.25
C ILE A 134 0.54 26.86 -7.04
N VAL A 135 0.22 26.67 -8.32
CA VAL A 135 -0.28 27.70 -9.21
C VAL A 135 -1.48 27.12 -9.95
N SER A 136 -2.66 27.68 -9.69
CA SER A 136 -3.90 27.21 -10.33
C SER A 136 -3.75 27.21 -11.86
N ARG A 137 -4.24 26.14 -12.49
CA ARG A 137 -4.17 25.89 -13.94
C ARG A 137 -2.76 25.70 -14.53
N LYS A 138 -1.69 25.71 -13.73
CA LYS A 138 -0.31 25.51 -14.23
C LYS A 138 0.40 24.35 -13.55
N HIS A 139 0.51 24.39 -12.23
CA HIS A 139 1.33 23.45 -11.47
C HIS A 139 0.61 23.04 -10.18
N VAL A 140 0.43 21.73 -10.02
CA VAL A 140 -0.08 21.12 -8.79
C VAL A 140 0.78 19.96 -8.37
N TRP A 141 0.75 19.63 -7.09
CA TRP A 141 1.38 18.42 -6.59
C TRP A 141 0.55 17.18 -6.96
N CYS A 142 1.24 16.18 -7.48
CA CYS A 142 0.74 14.83 -7.68
C CYS A 142 1.42 13.91 -6.65
N LEU A 143 0.66 13.40 -5.68
CA LEU A 143 1.12 12.41 -4.72
C LEU A 143 0.86 11.02 -5.26
N ARG A 144 1.91 10.20 -5.28
CA ARG A 144 1.85 8.79 -5.67
C ARG A 144 2.12 7.93 -4.44
N VAL A 145 1.11 7.19 -4.01
CA VAL A 145 1.20 6.26 -2.89
C VAL A 145 1.35 4.86 -3.47
N ASN A 146 2.55 4.30 -3.38
CA ASN A 146 2.83 2.94 -3.84
C ASN A 146 2.77 2.00 -2.64
N ILE A 147 1.94 0.98 -2.75
CA ILE A 147 1.67 -0.01 -1.72
C ILE A 147 2.16 -1.35 -2.23
N HIS A 148 3.19 -1.87 -1.58
CA HIS A 148 3.77 -3.18 -1.89
C HIS A 148 3.42 -4.15 -0.77
N ILE A 149 2.68 -5.19 -1.11
CA ILE A 149 2.34 -6.26 -0.17
C ILE A 149 3.46 -7.30 -0.25
N LEU A 150 4.19 -7.45 0.87
CA LEU A 150 5.37 -8.31 0.96
C LEU A 150 5.00 -9.71 1.42
N GLN A 151 4.06 -9.81 2.37
CA GLN A 151 3.57 -11.08 2.89
C GLN A 151 2.08 -11.00 3.19
N ASN A 152 1.33 -12.03 2.78
CA ASN A 152 -0.12 -12.13 2.98
C ASN A 152 -0.46 -13.30 3.94
N ASP A 153 -0.79 -12.97 5.19
CA ASP A 153 -1.37 -13.87 6.18
C ASP A 153 -2.82 -13.44 6.50
N GLY A 154 -3.55 -12.89 5.52
CA GLY A 154 -4.91 -12.38 5.68
C GLY A 154 -5.01 -10.98 6.29
N ASN A 155 -6.23 -10.47 6.38
CA ASN A 155 -6.57 -9.08 6.75
C ASN A 155 -5.73 -8.00 6.06
N LEU A 156 -5.54 -8.15 4.73
CA LEU A 156 -4.73 -7.24 3.92
C LEU A 156 -5.28 -5.80 3.92
N LEU A 157 -6.61 -5.65 3.81
CA LEU A 157 -7.23 -4.33 3.70
C LEU A 157 -6.90 -3.45 4.92
N ASP A 158 -7.02 -3.98 6.13
CA ASP A 158 -6.71 -3.24 7.36
C ASP A 158 -5.21 -2.93 7.48
N ALA A 159 -4.36 -3.91 7.18
CA ALA A 159 -2.91 -3.73 7.21
C ALA A 159 -2.47 -2.62 6.23
N THR A 160 -3.02 -2.64 5.01
CA THR A 160 -2.79 -1.63 3.98
C THR A 160 -3.32 -0.26 4.42
N ASN A 161 -4.53 -0.19 4.97
CA ASN A 161 -5.10 1.06 5.46
C ASN A 161 -4.21 1.72 6.53
N ILE A 162 -3.76 0.94 7.52
CA ILE A 162 -2.88 1.43 8.59
C ILE A 162 -1.54 1.91 8.00
N ALA A 163 -0.98 1.15 7.05
CA ALA A 163 0.28 1.50 6.40
C ALA A 163 0.18 2.80 5.60
N VAL A 164 -0.84 2.96 4.76
CA VAL A 164 -1.08 4.17 3.97
C VAL A 164 -1.30 5.38 4.88
N PHE A 165 -2.13 5.23 5.92
CA PHE A 165 -2.41 6.32 6.84
C PHE A 165 -1.15 6.79 7.55
N LYS A 166 -0.33 5.85 8.04
CA LYS A 166 0.94 6.18 8.68
C LYS A 166 1.94 6.80 7.71
N ALA A 167 2.01 6.29 6.47
CA ALA A 167 2.90 6.82 5.45
C ALA A 167 2.55 8.27 5.09
N LEU A 168 1.27 8.57 4.89
CA LEU A 168 0.79 9.94 4.65
C LEU A 168 1.07 10.88 5.82
N MET A 169 0.92 10.42 7.07
CA MET A 169 1.27 11.21 8.26
C MET A 169 2.77 11.50 8.37
N SER A 170 3.61 10.53 8.00
CA SER A 170 5.06 10.65 8.02
C SER A 170 5.60 11.50 6.86
N TYR A 171 4.88 11.53 5.74
CA TYR A 171 5.30 12.22 4.54
C TYR A 171 5.35 13.75 4.77
N ARG A 172 6.34 14.37 4.15
CA ARG A 172 6.54 15.82 4.16
C ARG A 172 6.84 16.25 2.74
N LYS A 173 5.97 17.08 2.18
CA LYS A 173 6.20 17.70 0.87
C LYS A 173 7.37 18.70 0.99
N PRO A 174 8.24 18.79 -0.02
CA PRO A 174 9.29 19.81 -0.04
C PRO A 174 8.68 21.20 -0.23
N ASP A 175 9.33 22.22 0.32
CA ASP A 175 8.90 23.60 0.18
C ASP A 175 9.11 24.13 -1.24
N THR A 176 8.14 24.90 -1.73
CA THR A 176 8.16 25.48 -3.07
C THR A 176 8.11 26.99 -2.99
N GLN A 177 9.04 27.65 -3.68
CA GLN A 177 9.03 29.11 -3.82
C GLN A 177 8.75 29.49 -5.27
N LEU A 178 7.80 30.41 -5.45
CA LEU A 178 7.45 30.98 -6.74
C LEU A 178 8.20 32.31 -6.90
N ASN A 179 9.24 32.34 -7.74
CA ASN A 179 9.80 33.59 -8.24
C ASN A 179 9.18 33.90 -9.60
N GLY A 180 8.92 35.18 -9.87
CA GLY A 180 7.99 35.72 -10.88
C GLY A 180 7.96 35.16 -12.31
N ASP A 181 8.93 34.33 -12.72
CA ASP A 181 8.93 33.61 -14.02
C ASP A 181 9.55 32.20 -13.98
N GLY A 182 9.95 31.71 -12.80
CA GLY A 182 10.61 30.41 -12.66
C GLY A 182 10.30 29.78 -11.30
N MET A 183 9.73 28.58 -11.34
CA MET A 183 9.49 27.79 -10.13
C MET A 183 10.81 27.19 -9.64
N ARG A 184 11.22 27.55 -8.42
CA ARG A 184 12.40 26.94 -7.78
C ARG A 184 11.91 25.98 -6.71
N LEU A 185 12.32 24.73 -6.85
CA LEU A 185 12.17 23.71 -5.82
C LEU A 185 13.35 23.84 -4.87
N ASP A 186 13.12 24.31 -3.65
CA ASP A 186 14.11 24.20 -2.60
C ASP A 186 13.93 22.81 -1.97
N LEU A 187 14.62 21.83 -2.55
CA LEU A 187 14.64 20.47 -1.99
C LEU A 187 15.40 20.53 -0.67
N ASP A 188 14.68 20.34 0.44
CA ASP A 188 15.31 20.14 1.74
C ASP A 188 16.33 19.00 1.66
N ALA A 189 17.47 19.18 2.35
CA ALA A 189 18.61 18.27 2.32
C ALA A 189 18.29 16.80 2.66
N ASN A 190 17.12 16.53 3.26
CA ASN A 190 16.64 15.20 3.62
C ASN A 190 16.04 14.41 2.44
N TYR A 191 15.81 15.04 1.27
CA TYR A 191 15.37 14.36 0.04
C TYR A 191 16.53 14.04 -0.92
N SER A 192 17.79 14.35 -0.54
CA SER A 192 18.99 14.11 -1.35
C SER A 192 19.57 12.71 -1.13
N SER A 193 18.80 11.68 -1.45
CA SER A 193 19.28 10.31 -1.73
C SER A 193 18.07 9.55 -2.26
N THR A 194 17.96 9.14 -3.51
CA THR A 194 18.92 8.38 -4.31
C THR A 194 18.35 8.32 -5.73
N LEU A 195 19.04 8.88 -6.73
CA LEU A 195 19.04 8.42 -8.13
C LEU A 195 20.30 9.01 -8.79
N LYS A 196 21.40 8.26 -8.72
CA LYS A 196 22.50 8.32 -9.70
C LYS A 196 22.49 7.02 -10.47
#